data_AF-A0A497GX46-F1
#
_entry.id   AF-A0A497GX46-F1
#
_cell.length_a   1.000
_cell.length_b   1.000
_cell.length_c   1.000
_cell.angle_alpha   90.00
_cell.angle_beta   90.00
_cell.angle_gamma   90.00
#
_symmetry.space_group_name_H-M   'P 1'
#
loop_
_entity.id
_entity.type
_entity.pdbx_description
1 polymer ?
#
loop_
_entity_poly.entity_id
_entity_poly.type
_entity_poly.pdbx_seq_one_letter_code
_entity_poly.pdbx_strand_id
1 'polypeptide(L)'
;MEGKRYSENTEKLMPKKLSSRHRALMRRLLAGMTLKEACQELGYSEGRASLIVNSPLFQEEMEKMRKEIEGKFVEAEGEKIHIDLVRERLKRLSEKAVEALEDCLSDRSGSVRVSAAKEILDRSGLVKEEKGETDLYVHPTPGLIEALKTLGKVLKEDGDTE
;
A
#
# COMPACT_ATOMS: atom_id res chain seq x y z
N MET A 1 -30.97 -24.13 39.78
CA MET A 1 -31.22 -22.71 40.07
C MET A 1 -29.93 -21.95 39.79
N GLU A 2 -29.76 -21.41 38.59
CA GLU A 2 -28.66 -20.49 38.32
C GLU A 2 -28.95 -19.20 39.07
N GLY A 3 -28.27 -18.97 40.19
CA GLY A 3 -28.40 -17.74 40.95
C GLY A 3 -28.01 -16.55 40.08
N LYS A 4 -28.86 -15.52 40.01
CA LYS A 4 -28.55 -14.27 39.32
C LYS A 4 -27.16 -13.79 39.78
N ARG A 5 -26.18 -13.75 38.87
CA ARG A 5 -24.79 -13.36 39.15
C ARG A 5 -24.66 -11.89 39.59
N TYR A 6 -25.67 -11.07 39.32
CA TYR A 6 -25.69 -9.64 39.61
C TYR A 6 -27.01 -9.21 40.24
N SER A 7 -26.96 -8.12 41.01
CA SER A 7 -28.18 -7.48 41.51
C SER A 7 -28.94 -6.82 40.35
N GLU A 8 -30.27 -6.72 40.46
CA GLU A 8 -31.11 -6.09 39.42
C GLU A 8 -30.72 -4.63 39.12
N ASN A 9 -30.21 -3.92 40.13
CA ASN A 9 -29.70 -2.56 39.95
C ASN A 9 -28.37 -2.54 39.18
N THR A 10 -27.50 -3.52 39.41
CA THR A 10 -26.24 -3.66 38.67
C THR A 10 -26.50 -3.98 37.20
N GLU A 11 -27.45 -4.88 36.90
CA GLU A 11 -27.81 -5.26 35.53
C GLU A 11 -28.37 -4.06 34.74
N LYS A 12 -29.18 -3.20 35.38
CA LYS A 12 -29.70 -1.98 34.73
C LYS A 12 -28.60 -1.00 34.33
N LEU A 13 -27.48 -0.98 35.06
CA LEU A 13 -26.35 -0.10 34.79
C LEU A 13 -25.42 -0.64 33.71
N MET A 14 -25.49 -1.94 33.38
CA MET A 14 -24.63 -2.55 32.38
C MET A 14 -24.91 -2.00 30.96
N PRO A 15 -23.88 -1.94 30.09
CA PRO A 15 -24.06 -1.48 28.72
C PRO A 15 -24.91 -2.50 27.93
N LYS A 16 -26.05 -2.04 27.40
CA LYS A 16 -26.88 -2.83 26.48
C LYS A 16 -26.35 -2.86 25.04
N LYS A 17 -25.46 -1.93 24.70
CA LYS A 17 -24.82 -1.80 23.39
C LYS A 17 -23.36 -1.41 23.56
N LEU A 18 -22.50 -1.91 22.68
CA LEU A 18 -21.08 -1.55 22.64
C LEU A 18 -20.87 -0.27 21.84
N SER A 19 -20.28 0.73 22.48
CA SER A 19 -19.88 1.98 21.86
C SER A 19 -18.44 1.91 21.35
N SER A 20 -18.03 2.88 20.53
CA SER A 20 -16.63 3.02 20.10
C SER A 20 -15.66 3.14 21.27
N ARG A 21 -16.08 3.77 22.38
CA ARG A 21 -15.27 3.88 23.60
C ARG A 21 -15.14 2.55 24.34
N HIS A 22 -16.18 1.70 24.34
CA HIS A 22 -16.08 0.34 24.89
C HIS A 22 -15.09 -0.51 24.09
N ARG A 23 -15.13 -0.43 22.75
CA ARG A 23 -14.15 -1.11 21.89
C ARG A 23 -12.73 -0.57 22.09
N ALA A 24 -12.58 0.73 22.29
CA ALA A 24 -11.29 1.34 22.61
C ALA A 24 -10.72 0.85 23.94
N LEU A 25 -11.58 0.60 24.95
CA LEU A 25 -11.20 -0.02 26.21
C LEU A 25 -10.78 -1.47 26.01
N MET A 26 -11.55 -2.25 25.25
CA MET A 26 -11.21 -3.65 24.95
C MET A 26 -9.84 -3.77 24.27
N ARG A 27 -9.54 -2.95 23.26
CA ARG A 27 -8.23 -2.98 22.57
C ARG A 27 -7.06 -2.76 23.51
N ARG A 28 -7.19 -1.86 24.49
CA ARG A 28 -6.15 -1.58 25.49
C ARG A 28 -5.95 -2.76 26.44
N LEU A 29 -7.04 -3.37 26.89
CA LEU A 29 -6.98 -4.58 27.73
C LEU A 29 -6.36 -5.76 26.98
N LEU A 30 -6.68 -5.91 25.69
CA LEU A 30 -6.07 -6.94 24.82
C LEU A 30 -4.59 -6.69 24.58
N ALA A 31 -4.16 -5.43 24.54
CA ALA A 31 -2.75 -5.06 24.48
C ALA A 31 -1.99 -5.25 25.81
N GLY A 32 -2.66 -5.77 26.85
CA GLY A 32 -2.04 -6.05 28.15
C GLY A 32 -2.02 -4.88 29.12
N MET A 33 -2.65 -3.74 28.80
CA MET A 33 -2.77 -2.63 29.74
C MET A 33 -3.67 -3.01 30.93
N THR A 34 -3.33 -2.49 32.12
CA THR A 34 -4.20 -2.66 33.28
C THR A 34 -5.49 -1.84 33.12
N LEU A 35 -6.56 -2.26 33.79
CA LEU A 35 -7.83 -1.53 33.75
C LEU A 35 -7.66 -0.08 34.22
N LYS A 36 -6.81 0.13 35.23
CA LYS A 36 -6.52 1.46 35.80
C LYS A 36 -5.88 2.38 34.77
N GLU A 37 -4.84 1.92 34.08
CA GLU A 37 -4.15 2.69 33.03
C GLU A 37 -5.09 3.01 31.88
N ALA A 38 -5.84 2.01 31.41
CA ALA A 38 -6.80 2.20 30.33
C ALA A 38 -7.93 3.17 30.71
N CYS A 39 -8.34 3.20 31.98
CA CYS A 39 -9.30 4.17 32.50
C CYS A 39 -8.76 5.60 32.51
N GLN A 40 -7.52 5.77 32.96
CA GLN A 40 -6.86 7.09 32.98
C GLN A 40 -6.74 7.67 31.56
N GLU A 41 -6.34 6.84 30.60
CA GLU A 41 -6.16 7.26 29.21
C GLU A 41 -7.49 7.57 28.52
N LEU A 42 -8.54 6.77 28.79
CA LEU A 42 -9.86 6.92 28.16
C LEU A 42 -10.80 7.86 28.92
N GLY A 43 -10.39 8.39 30.08
CA GLY A 43 -11.24 9.21 30.94
C GLY A 43 -12.46 8.46 31.49
N TYR A 44 -12.31 7.19 31.83
CA TYR A 44 -13.33 6.42 32.55
C TYR A 44 -13.11 6.51 34.06
N SER A 45 -14.21 6.48 34.83
CA SER A 45 -14.12 6.13 36.24
C SER A 45 -13.93 4.62 36.38
N GLU A 46 -13.08 4.20 37.31
CA GLU A 46 -12.75 2.78 37.53
C GLU A 46 -14.00 1.94 37.85
N GLY A 47 -14.94 2.49 38.64
CA GLY A 47 -16.22 1.82 38.94
C GLY A 47 -17.09 1.61 37.70
N ARG A 48 -17.13 2.60 36.79
CA ARG A 48 -17.89 2.47 35.53
C ARG A 48 -17.24 1.47 34.59
N ALA A 49 -15.91 1.52 34.46
CA ALA A 49 -15.16 0.58 33.63
C ALA A 49 -15.27 -0.84 34.14
N SER A 50 -15.24 -1.05 35.47
CA SER A 50 -15.46 -2.37 36.08
C SER A 50 -16.84 -2.95 35.73
N LEU A 51 -17.90 -2.13 35.78
CA LEU A 51 -19.24 -2.57 35.36
C LEU A 51 -19.32 -2.91 33.88
N ILE A 52 -18.61 -2.17 33.03
CA ILE A 52 -18.55 -2.42 31.59
C ILE A 52 -17.79 -3.72 31.30
N VAL A 53 -16.60 -3.87 31.88
CA VAL A 53 -15.72 -5.03 31.66
C VAL A 53 -16.38 -6.31 32.14
N ASN A 54 -17.05 -6.29 33.29
CA ASN A 54 -17.72 -7.46 33.83
C ASN A 54 -19.09 -7.76 33.18
N SER A 55 -19.53 -6.97 32.20
CA SER A 55 -20.80 -7.23 31.53
C SER A 55 -20.69 -8.40 30.53
N PRO A 56 -21.73 -9.26 30.42
CA PRO A 56 -21.71 -10.41 29.50
C PRO A 56 -21.43 -10.00 28.05
N LEU A 57 -22.09 -8.94 27.58
CA LEU A 57 -21.93 -8.40 26.23
C LEU A 57 -20.48 -8.00 25.92
N PHE A 58 -19.78 -7.44 26.91
CA PHE A 58 -18.40 -7.00 26.73
C PHE A 58 -17.43 -8.18 26.71
N GLN A 59 -17.65 -9.18 27.56
CA GLN A 59 -16.84 -10.39 27.61
C GLN A 59 -16.97 -11.22 26.33
N GLU A 60 -18.20 -11.38 25.81
CA GLU A 60 -18.44 -12.08 24.54
C GLU A 60 -17.72 -11.42 23.36
N GLU A 61 -17.78 -10.09 23.25
CA GLU A 61 -17.09 -9.38 22.17
C GLU A 61 -15.57 -9.40 22.36
N MET A 62 -15.08 -9.28 23.61
CA MET A 62 -13.65 -9.38 23.89
C MET A 62 -13.11 -10.75 23.46
N GLU A 63 -13.84 -11.82 23.74
CA GLU A 63 -13.46 -13.17 23.36
C GLU A 63 -13.44 -13.35 21.84
N LYS A 64 -14.42 -12.80 21.12
CA LYS A 64 -14.39 -12.78 19.64
C LYS A 64 -13.15 -12.09 19.11
N MET A 65 -12.81 -10.91 19.64
CA MET A 65 -11.61 -10.20 19.23
C MET A 65 -10.32 -10.93 19.60
N ARG A 66 -10.26 -11.63 20.74
CA ARG A 66 -9.11 -12.49 21.08
C ARG A 66 -8.90 -13.55 20.01
N LYS A 67 -9.97 -14.26 19.63
CA LYS A 67 -9.93 -15.30 18.60
C LYS A 67 -9.53 -14.75 17.23
N GLU A 68 -10.01 -13.57 16.86
CA GLU A 68 -9.61 -12.92 15.61
C GLU A 68 -8.13 -12.54 15.60
N ILE A 69 -7.59 -12.04 16.72
CA ILE A 69 -6.17 -11.70 16.85
C ILE A 69 -5.31 -12.97 16.81
N GLU A 70 -5.71 -14.00 17.54
CA GLU A 70 -5.02 -15.30 17.58
C GLU A 70 -5.00 -15.96 16.19
N GLY A 71 -6.13 -15.97 15.48
CA GLY A 71 -6.22 -16.48 14.11
C GLY A 71 -5.25 -15.76 13.16
N LYS A 72 -5.23 -14.42 13.20
CA LYS A 72 -4.29 -13.62 12.38
C LYS A 72 -2.83 -13.85 12.75
N PHE A 73 -2.54 -14.10 14.02
CA PHE A 73 -1.18 -14.40 14.47
C PHE A 73 -0.73 -15.77 13.94
N VAL A 74 -1.58 -16.79 14.03
CA VAL A 74 -1.31 -18.13 13.48
C VAL A 74 -1.15 -18.09 11.96
N GLU A 75 -2.00 -17.35 11.25
CA GLU A 75 -1.87 -17.12 9.80
C GLU A 75 -0.54 -16.42 9.46
N ALA A 76 -0.21 -15.35 10.19
CA ALA A 76 1.04 -14.62 9.98
C ALA A 76 2.29 -15.45 10.31
N GLU A 77 2.25 -16.31 11.34
CA GLU A 77 3.34 -17.25 11.62
C GLU A 77 3.46 -18.33 10.54
N GLY A 78 2.33 -18.87 10.07
CA GLY A 78 2.32 -19.81 8.95
C GLY A 78 2.90 -19.23 7.65
N GLU A 79 2.60 -17.96 7.36
CA GLU A 79 3.15 -17.25 6.20
C GLU A 79 4.64 -16.91 6.35
N LYS A 80 5.09 -16.47 7.54
CA LYS A 80 6.50 -16.15 7.82
C LYS A 80 7.41 -17.36 7.61
N ILE A 81 6.98 -18.57 7.96
CA ILE A 81 7.81 -19.77 7.86
C ILE A 81 8.18 -20.09 6.40
N HIS A 82 7.30 -19.83 5.44
CA HIS A 82 7.53 -20.20 4.04
C HIS A 82 7.96 -19.04 3.14
N ILE A 83 7.50 -17.82 3.39
CA ILE A 83 7.73 -16.68 2.49
C ILE A 83 9.04 -15.95 2.84
N ASP A 84 9.45 -15.91 4.10
CA ASP A 84 10.60 -15.10 4.51
C ASP A 84 11.93 -15.67 4.03
N LEU A 85 12.15 -16.98 4.02
CA LEU A 85 13.43 -17.57 3.58
C LEU A 85 13.72 -17.28 2.10
N VAL A 86 12.69 -17.34 1.24
CA VAL A 86 12.84 -17.06 -0.19
C VAL A 86 13.03 -15.57 -0.41
N ARG A 87 12.23 -14.71 0.22
CA ARG A 87 12.38 -13.25 0.10
C ARG A 87 13.71 -12.76 0.62
N GLU A 88 14.15 -13.25 1.77
CA GLU A 88 15.44 -12.90 2.37
C GLU A 88 16.60 -13.41 1.50
N ARG A 89 16.47 -14.60 0.93
CA ARG A 89 17.47 -15.12 -0.03
C ARG A 89 17.49 -14.31 -1.33
N LEU A 90 16.34 -13.92 -1.89
CA LEU A 90 16.26 -13.05 -3.05
C LEU A 90 16.84 -11.66 -2.76
N LYS A 91 16.58 -11.09 -1.58
CA LYS A 91 17.17 -9.83 -1.15
C LYS A 91 18.70 -9.91 -1.11
N ARG A 92 19.26 -10.93 -0.46
CA ARG A 92 20.72 -11.17 -0.45
C ARG A 92 21.30 -11.36 -1.85
N LEU A 93 20.59 -12.07 -2.72
CA LEU A 93 21.03 -12.26 -4.12
C LEU A 93 20.96 -10.96 -4.92
N SER A 94 19.97 -10.09 -4.64
CA SER A 94 19.86 -8.79 -5.30
C SER A 94 21.03 -7.87 -4.94
N GLU A 95 21.47 -7.87 -3.68
CA GLU A 95 22.66 -7.13 -3.24
C GLU A 95 23.91 -7.61 -3.99
N LYS A 96 24.13 -8.94 -4.06
CA LYS A 96 25.23 -9.53 -4.85
C LYS A 96 25.14 -9.25 -6.35
N ALA A 97 23.94 -9.17 -6.90
CA ALA A 97 23.75 -8.87 -8.31
C ALA A 97 24.15 -7.43 -8.64
N VAL A 98 23.95 -6.49 -7.70
CA VAL A 98 24.43 -5.11 -7.85
C VAL A 98 25.96 -5.06 -7.80
N GLU A 99 26.58 -5.72 -6.83
CA GLU A 99 28.06 -5.83 -6.76
C GLU A 99 28.65 -6.40 -8.05
N ALA A 100 28.06 -7.47 -8.58
CA ALA A 100 28.51 -8.07 -9.84
C ALA A 100 28.36 -7.11 -11.03
N LEU A 101 27.32 -6.28 -11.07
CA LEU A 101 27.16 -5.26 -12.10
C LEU A 101 28.20 -4.15 -11.98
N GLU A 102 28.57 -3.76 -10.76
CA GLU A 102 29.64 -2.80 -10.51
C GLU A 102 31.00 -3.34 -10.98
N ASP A 103 31.32 -4.60 -10.66
CA ASP A 103 32.55 -5.26 -11.12
C ASP A 103 32.62 -5.31 -12.66
N CYS A 104 31.49 -5.57 -13.32
CA CYS A 104 31.41 -5.58 -14.79
C CYS A 104 31.76 -4.23 -15.44
N LEU A 105 31.71 -3.09 -14.73
CA LEU A 105 32.17 -1.80 -15.24
C LEU A 105 33.69 -1.75 -15.47
N SER A 106 34.44 -2.62 -14.80
CA SER A 106 35.90 -2.73 -14.93
C SER A 106 36.33 -3.93 -15.79
N ASP A 107 35.39 -4.63 -16.43
CA ASP A 107 35.68 -5.80 -17.27
C ASP A 107 36.56 -5.43 -18.47
N ARG A 108 37.34 -6.38 -19.00
CA ARG A 108 38.21 -6.15 -20.17
C ARG A 108 37.41 -5.96 -21.46
N SER A 109 36.26 -6.62 -21.58
CA SER A 109 35.36 -6.52 -22.72
C SER A 109 34.57 -5.21 -22.70
N GLY A 110 34.76 -4.38 -23.72
CA GLY A 110 34.01 -3.13 -23.86
C GLY A 110 32.49 -3.36 -23.96
N SER A 111 32.06 -4.48 -24.55
CA SER A 111 30.64 -4.83 -24.66
C SER A 111 30.00 -5.08 -23.29
N VAL A 112 30.70 -5.81 -22.41
CA VAL A 112 30.24 -6.10 -21.04
C VAL A 112 30.14 -4.81 -20.23
N ARG A 113 31.15 -3.94 -20.31
CA ARG A 113 31.15 -2.63 -19.63
C ARG A 113 29.96 -1.77 -20.05
N VAL A 114 29.72 -1.64 -21.36
CA VAL A 114 28.62 -0.84 -21.90
C VAL A 114 27.25 -1.42 -21.48
N SER A 115 27.11 -2.74 -21.50
CA SER A 115 25.87 -3.39 -21.06
C SER A 115 25.60 -3.16 -19.57
N ALA A 116 26.61 -3.32 -18.71
CA ALA A 116 26.48 -3.06 -17.27
C ALA A 116 26.15 -1.59 -16.97
N ALA A 117 26.84 -0.65 -17.65
CA ALA A 117 26.58 0.78 -17.49
C ALA A 117 25.14 1.14 -17.90
N LYS A 118 24.64 0.57 -19.00
CA LYS A 118 23.26 0.78 -19.44
C LYS A 118 22.25 0.25 -18.42
N GLU A 119 22.45 -0.97 -17.94
CA GLU A 119 21.57 -1.61 -16.94
C GLU A 119 21.48 -0.78 -15.64
N ILE A 120 22.59 -0.20 -15.20
CA ILE A 120 22.65 0.69 -14.03
C ILE A 120 21.91 2.00 -14.29
N LEU A 121 22.15 2.64 -15.44
CA LEU A 121 21.51 3.90 -15.82
C LEU A 121 19.99 3.75 -15.94
N ASP A 122 19.53 2.70 -16.63
CA ASP A 122 18.10 2.39 -16.80
C ASP A 122 17.39 2.21 -15.44
N ARG A 123 18.06 1.59 -14.45
CA ARG A 123 17.50 1.39 -13.10
C ARG A 123 17.60 2.62 -12.19
N SER A 124 18.54 3.53 -12.45
CA SER A 124 18.68 4.80 -11.70
C SER A 124 17.59 5.84 -12.00
N GLY A 125 16.71 5.57 -12.98
CA GLY A 125 15.66 6.49 -13.38
C GLY A 125 16.12 7.60 -14.33
N LEU A 126 17.35 7.54 -14.83
CA LEU A 126 17.87 8.42 -15.87
C LEU A 126 17.38 7.95 -17.25
N VAL A 127 16.06 7.98 -17.45
CA VAL A 127 15.42 7.52 -18.69
C VAL A 127 15.65 8.54 -19.80
N LYS A 128 15.92 8.05 -21.01
CA LYS A 128 15.91 8.89 -22.23
C LYS A 128 14.54 9.55 -22.39
N GLU A 129 14.53 10.83 -22.76
CA GLU A 129 13.31 11.55 -23.14
C GLU A 129 12.51 10.75 -24.18
N GLU A 130 11.23 10.50 -23.90
CA GLU A 130 10.34 9.82 -24.83
C GLU A 130 10.14 10.70 -26.07
N LYS A 131 10.34 10.10 -27.25
CA LYS A 131 9.92 10.73 -28.50
C LYS A 131 8.41 10.71 -28.58
N GLY A 132 7.77 11.80 -28.19
CA GLY A 132 6.34 12.00 -28.42
C GLY A 132 6.07 12.25 -29.90
N GLU A 133 5.45 11.28 -30.57
CA GLU A 133 4.83 11.50 -31.88
C GLU A 133 3.50 12.21 -31.62
N THR A 134 3.40 13.49 -32.01
CA THR A 134 2.21 14.30 -31.79
C THR A 134 1.58 14.64 -33.12
N ASP A 135 0.34 14.20 -33.33
CA ASP A 135 -0.46 14.59 -34.50
C ASP A 135 -0.85 16.07 -34.38
N LEU A 136 -0.14 16.91 -35.13
CA LEU A 136 -0.37 18.36 -35.14
C LEU A 136 -1.44 18.68 -36.19
N TYR A 137 -2.68 18.84 -35.74
CA TYR A 137 -3.78 19.32 -36.59
C TYR A 137 -3.60 20.82 -36.82
N VAL A 138 -2.96 21.19 -37.93
CA VAL A 138 -2.88 22.57 -38.37
C VAL A 138 -4.19 22.92 -39.05
N HIS A 139 -4.90 23.94 -38.57
CA HIS A 139 -5.98 24.56 -39.33
C HIS A 139 -5.35 25.48 -40.38
N PRO A 140 -5.35 25.10 -41.68
CA PRO A 140 -4.73 25.93 -42.69
C PRO A 140 -5.54 27.22 -42.83
N THR A 141 -4.85 28.35 -42.73
CA THR A 141 -5.48 29.64 -43.03
C THR A 141 -5.89 29.68 -44.51
N PRO A 142 -6.95 30.43 -44.87
CA PRO A 142 -7.40 30.53 -46.26
C PRO A 142 -6.27 30.88 -47.25
N GLY A 143 -5.35 31.75 -46.85
CA GLY A 143 -4.18 32.12 -47.65
C GLY A 143 -3.17 30.98 -47.87
N LEU A 144 -3.02 30.07 -46.90
CA LEU A 144 -2.18 28.87 -47.07
C LEU A 144 -2.83 27.87 -48.03
N ILE A 145 -4.16 27.73 -47.98
CA ILE A 145 -4.92 26.87 -48.90
C ILE A 145 -4.81 27.38 -50.34
N GLU A 146 -4.92 28.69 -50.55
CA GLU A 146 -4.75 29.29 -51.88
C GLU A 146 -3.32 29.11 -52.40
N ALA A 147 -2.30 29.37 -51.57
CA ALA A 147 -0.90 29.18 -51.92
C ALA A 147 -0.60 27.73 -52.35
N LEU A 148 -1.14 26.74 -51.63
CA LEU A 148 -1.00 25.33 -51.97
C LEU A 148 -1.72 24.96 -53.28
N LYS A 149 -2.91 25.53 -53.52
CA LYS A 149 -3.65 25.32 -54.78
C LYS A 149 -2.93 25.94 -55.98
N THR A 150 -2.32 27.11 -55.82
CA THR A 150 -1.52 27.73 -56.88
C THR A 150 -0.27 26.91 -57.17
N LEU A 151 0.45 26.44 -56.14
CA LEU A 151 1.60 25.55 -56.31
C LEU A 151 1.23 24.23 -56.99
N GLY A 152 0.10 23.62 -56.61
CA GLY A 152 -0.38 22.38 -57.22
C GLY A 152 -0.84 22.52 -58.68
N LYS A 153 -1.20 23.74 -59.11
CA LYS A 153 -1.48 24.03 -60.53
C LYS A 153 -0.20 24.22 -61.33
N VAL A 154 0.76 24.98 -60.80
CA VAL A 154 2.07 25.17 -61.43
C VAL A 154 2.77 23.83 -61.65
N LEU A 155 2.76 22.95 -60.64
CA LEU A 155 3.35 21.60 -60.75
C LEU A 155 2.59 20.66 -61.72
N LYS A 156 1.34 20.95 -62.06
CA LYS A 156 0.57 20.19 -63.07
C LYS A 156 0.80 20.73 -64.48
N GLU A 157 0.93 22.05 -64.63
CA GLU A 157 1.19 22.68 -65.92
C GLU A 157 2.60 22.37 -66.46
N ASP A 158 3.59 22.19 -65.57
CA ASP A 158 4.93 21.74 -65.95
C ASP A 158 5.01 20.22 -66.25
N GLY A 159 3.94 19.46 -65.96
CA GLY A 159 3.87 18.00 -66.15
C GLY A 159 3.16 17.54 -67.43
N ASP A 160 2.58 18.46 -68.21
CA ASP A 160 1.85 18.16 -69.46
C ASP A 160 2.63 18.56 -70.74
N THR A 161 3.93 18.84 -70.61
CA THR A 161 4.88 18.88 -71.74
C THR A 161 6.00 17.86 -71.54
N GLU A 162 5.67 16.58 -71.75
CA GLU A 162 6.42 15.58 -72.56
C GLU A 162 5.84 14.16 -72.37
#